data_AF-A0A0H2MIG4-F1
#
_entry.id   AF-A0A0H2MIG4-F1
#
_cell.length_a   1.000
_cell.length_b   1.000
_cell.length_c   1.000
_cell.angle_alpha   90.00
_cell.angle_beta   90.00
_cell.angle_gamma   90.00
#
_symmetry.space_group_name_H-M   'P 1'
#
loop_
_entity.id
_entity.type
_entity.pdbx_description
1 polymer ?
#
loop_
_entity_poly.entity_id
_entity_poly.type
_entity_poly.pdbx_seq_one_letter_code
_entity_poly.pdbx_strand_id
1 'polypeptide(L)' 'MAKPRKCPKCSTEIGIDEDICYACGENVPFNHPWYIMPVGGIIVIGLFWLLTDFDALIQYVMQSIPDK' A
#
# COMPACT_ATOMS: atom_id res chain seq x y z
N MET A 1 5.87 7.75 16.08
CA MET A 1 5.50 6.73 17.07
C MET A 1 3.99 6.71 17.15
N ALA A 2 3.32 5.68 16.61
CA ALA A 2 1.87 5.61 16.64
C ALA A 2 1.39 5.28 18.07
N LYS A 3 0.28 5.88 18.49
CA LYS A 3 -0.23 5.75 19.87
C LYS A 3 -0.94 4.40 20.01
N PRO A 4 -0.67 3.59 21.05
CA PRO A 4 -1.42 2.37 21.30
C PRO A 4 -2.91 2.70 21.49
N ARG A 5 -3.77 1.89 20.87
CA ARG A 5 -5.23 2.08 20.95
C ARG A 5 -5.73 1.34 22.20
N LYS A 6 -6.79 1.84 22.83
CA LYS A 6 -7.46 1.12 23.92
C LYS A 6 -8.67 0.38 23.37
N CYS A 7 -8.87 -0.86 23.82
CA CYS A 7 -10.07 -1.61 23.51
C CYS A 7 -11.31 -0.88 24.07
N PRO A 8 -12.39 -0.68 23.28
CA PRO A 8 -13.61 -0.05 23.77
C PRO A 8 -14.35 -0.87 24.84
N LYS A 9 -14.07 -2.18 24.94
CA LYS A 9 -14.79 -3.11 25.83
C LYS A 9 -14.09 -3.36 27.16
N CYS A 10 -12.78 -3.64 27.13
CA CYS A 10 -11.98 -3.96 28.32
C CYS A 10 -10.98 -2.86 28.71
N SER A 11 -10.88 -1.78 27.93
CA SER A 11 -9.91 -0.68 28.12
C SER A 11 -8.43 -1.07 28.07
N THR A 12 -8.14 -2.33 27.79
CA THR A 12 -6.78 -2.88 27.60
C THR A 12 -6.11 -2.25 26.39
N GLU A 13 -4.80 -2.05 26.47
CA GLU A 13 -3.98 -1.57 25.36
C GLU A 13 -3.90 -2.64 24.26
N ILE A 14 -4.23 -2.26 23.03
CA ILE A 14 -4.13 -3.09 21.82
C ILE A 14 -2.91 -2.62 21.03
N GLY A 15 -2.14 -3.58 20.50
CA GLY A 15 -1.02 -3.30 19.60
C GLY A 15 -1.45 -2.46 18.40
N ILE A 16 -0.54 -1.67 17.84
CA ILE A 16 -0.89 -0.73 16.76
C ILE A 16 -1.39 -1.48 15.53
N ASP A 17 -0.88 -2.69 15.29
CA ASP A 17 -1.17 -3.53 14.14
C ASP A 17 -2.05 -4.74 14.48
N GLU A 18 -2.62 -4.79 15.69
CA GLU A 18 -3.47 -5.89 16.15
C GLU A 18 -4.95 -5.56 15.94
N ASP A 19 -5.64 -6.41 15.17
CA ASP A 19 -7.09 -6.31 14.99
C ASP A 19 -7.89 -7.00 16.11
N ILE A 20 -7.23 -7.83 16.93
CA ILE A 20 -7.88 -8.63 17.97
C ILE A 20 -7.33 -8.22 19.33
N CYS A 21 -8.20 -7.87 20.26
CA CYS A 21 -7.79 -7.62 21.63
C CYS A 21 -7.41 -8.92 22.34
N TYR A 22 -6.17 -9.03 22.82
CA TYR A 22 -5.68 -10.23 23.53
C TYR A 22 -6.44 -10.54 24.83
N ALA A 23 -7.05 -9.54 25.47
CA ALA A 23 -7.71 -9.71 26.77
C ALA A 23 -9.18 -10.14 26.65
N CYS A 24 -9.92 -9.62 25.67
CA CYS A 24 -11.36 -9.88 25.53
C CYS A 24 -11.74 -10.62 24.23
N GLY A 25 -10.81 -10.79 23.30
CA GLY A 25 -11.04 -11.44 22.00
C GLY A 25 -11.91 -10.61 21.04
N GLU A 26 -12.20 -9.36 21.36
CA GLU A 26 -13.02 -8.49 20.50
C GLU A 26 -12.23 -8.08 19.24
N ASN A 27 -12.89 -8.16 18.08
CA ASN A 27 -12.34 -7.70 16.82
C ASN A 27 -12.55 -6.19 16.68
N VAL A 28 -11.45 -5.44 16.71
CA VAL A 28 -11.40 -3.99 16.56
C VAL A 28 -10.62 -3.69 15.28
N PRO A 29 -11.26 -3.76 14.11
CA PRO A 29 -10.55 -3.72 12.83
C PRO A 29 -9.76 -2.42 12.67
N PHE A 30 -8.51 -2.55 12.27
CA PHE A 30 -7.68 -1.41 11.92
C PHE A 30 -8.26 -0.73 10.67
N ASN A 31 -8.78 0.49 10.83
CA ASN A 31 -9.23 1.29 9.70
C ASN A 31 -8.01 1.71 8.86
N HIS A 32 -7.73 0.97 7.79
CA HIS A 32 -6.67 1.32 6.86
C HIS A 32 -7.04 2.64 6.15
N PRO A 33 -6.15 3.65 6.20
CA PRO A 33 -6.42 4.90 5.51
C PRO A 33 -6.60 4.68 4.00
N TRP A 34 -7.65 5.28 3.43
CA TRP A 34 -7.98 5.17 2.01
C TRP A 34 -6.84 5.59 1.08
N TYR A 35 -5.94 6.45 1.55
CA TYR A 35 -4.81 6.97 0.78
C TYR A 35 -3.68 5.94 0.57
N ILE A 36 -3.67 4.80 1.28
CA ILE A 36 -2.63 3.77 1.10
C ILE A 36 -2.61 3.25 -0.34
N MET A 37 -3.79 2.97 -0.91
CA MET A 37 -3.94 2.51 -2.29
C MET A 37 -3.39 3.49 -3.33
N PRO A 38 -3.85 4.76 -3.39
CA PRO A 38 -3.35 5.71 -4.37
C PRO A 38 -1.88 6.07 -4.16
N VAL A 39 -1.42 6.20 -2.91
CA VAL A 39 0.00 6.46 -2.62
C VAL A 39 0.88 5.31 -3.09
N GLY A 40 0.50 4.06 -2.80
CA GLY A 40 1.19 2.88 -3.30
C GLY A 40 1.23 2.84 -4.83
N GLY A 41 0.12 3.17 -5.49
CA GLY A 41 0.04 3.26 -6.95
C GLY A 41 0.99 4.31 -7.53
N ILE A 42 1.05 5.50 -6.94
CA ILE A 42 1.97 6.56 -7.37
C ILE A 42 3.43 6.12 -7.23
N ILE A 43 3.78 5.46 -6.12
CA ILE A 43 5.14 4.95 -5.90
C ILE A 43 5.51 3.92 -6.96
N VAL A 44 4.63 2.96 -7.26
CA VAL A 44 4.88 1.94 -8.28
C VAL A 44 5.01 2.57 -9.67
N ILE A 45 4.13 3.51 -10.03
CA ILE A 45 4.21 4.22 -11.32
C ILE A 45 5.52 5.02 -11.40
N GLY A 46 5.89 5.73 -10.34
CA GLY A 46 7.13 6.49 -10.27
C GLY A 46 8.37 5.59 -10.40
N LEU A 47 8.38 4.44 -9.72
CA LEU A 47 9.45 3.45 -9.83
C LEU A 47 9.51 2.85 -11.24
N PHE A 48 8.37 2.51 -11.83
CA PHE A 48 8.30 2.02 -13.20
C PHE A 48 8.88 3.06 -14.17
N TRP A 49 8.55 4.34 -13.98
CA TRP A 49 9.08 5.43 -14.79
C TRP A 49 10.60 5.63 -14.61
N LEU A 50 11.08 5.46 -13.39
CA LEU A 50 12.50 5.60 -13.05
C LEU A 50 13.35 4.44 -13.57
N LEU A 51 12.81 3.22 -13.54
CA LEU A 51 13.55 1.98 -13.85
C LEU A 51 13.41 1.55 -15.32
N THR A 52 12.36 1.97 -16.02
CA THR A 52 12.15 1.61 -17.42
C THR A 52 12.92 2.57 -18.32
N ASP A 53 13.83 2.02 -19.12
CA ASP A 53 14.56 2.78 -20.13
C ASP A 53 13.66 2.98 -21.36
N PHE A 54 12.87 4.06 -21.34
CA PHE A 54 11.88 4.32 -22.38
C PHE A 54 12.51 4.54 -23.76
N ASP A 55 13.77 4.99 -23.83
CA ASP A 55 14.44 5.26 -25.10
C ASP A 55 14.65 3.97 -25.89
N ALA A 56 15.22 2.94 -25.24
CA ALA A 56 15.39 1.61 -25.82
C ALA A 56 14.05 0.94 -26.16
N LEU A 57 13.04 1.14 -25.30
CA LEU A 57 11.72 0.55 -25.49
C LEU A 57 10.96 1.16 -26.67
N ILE A 58 11.03 2.48 -26.85
CA ILE A 58 10.41 3.18 -27.99
C ILE A 58 11.06 2.74 -29.30
N GLN A 59 12.38 2.62 -29.35
CA GLN A 59 13.07 2.16 -30.56
C GLN A 59 12.71 0.72 -30.91
N TYR A 60 12.63 -0.18 -29.93
CA TYR A 60 12.19 -1.55 -30.15
C TYR A 60 10.74 -1.60 -30.69
N VAL A 61 9.83 -0.82 -30.09
CA VAL A 61 8.43 -0.76 -30.54
C VAL A 61 8.32 -0.20 -31.95
N MET A 62 8.99 0.90 -32.28
CA MET A 62 8.98 1.47 -33.63
C MET A 62 9.57 0.54 -34.68
N GLN A 63 10.64 -0.20 -34.37
CA GLN A 63 11.20 -1.22 -35.25
C GLN A 63 10.23 -2.40 -35.48
N SER A 64 9.43 -2.74 -34.47
CA SER A 64 8.54 -3.90 -34.48
C SER A 64 7.17 -3.65 -35.12
N ILE A 65 6.81 -2.40 -35.43
CA ILE A 65 5.59 -2.05 -36.16
C ILE A 65 5.92 -2.09 -37.66
N PRO A 66 5.54 -3.14 -38.40
CA PRO A 66 5.65 -3.11 -39.85
C PRO A 66 4.67 -2.07 -40.39
N ASP A 67 5.24 -1.08 -41.08
CA ASP A 67 4.53 -0.12 -41.93
C ASP A 67 3.55 -0.90 -42.82
N LYS A 68 2.25 -0.58 -42.71
CA LYS A 68 1.18 -1.24 -43.45
C LYS A 68 0.51 -0.24 -44.37
#